data_AF-A0AAN8CB20-F1
#
_entry.id   AF-A0AAN8CB20-F1
#
_cell.length_a   1.000
_cell.length_b   1.000
_cell.length_c   1.000
_cell.angle_alpha   90.00
_cell.angle_beta   90.00
_cell.angle_gamma   90.00
#
_symmetry.space_group_name_H-M   'P 1'
#
loop_
_entity.id
_entity.type
_entity.pdbx_description
1 polymer ?
#
loop_
_entity_poly.entity_id
_entity_poly.type
_entity_poly.pdbx_seq_one_letter_code
_entity_poly.pdbx_strand_id
1 'polypeptide(L)'
;MEGHVVLFALLLCISAAASASSQTCNPIKVNDNPWVYVTEELIGCWTSFIGQDNAEVHILKLNFDTPESALFSLEMNNTKPMNLILTSPGTYFALHNLHPDGKLYVKNDSTISLHTNGHIGQPDIVYKRDFPSEDEELVKWASQEFGGVTSFTTIRNLKAVTSTGTKGTKPGSSNCTLRNEDASEKHFMKIETVPLATSCSPSPQNPNDETVHIINIPDSANPCNVSVHVGAKKTSVFLRGPQGTIWTFINPLHTQLGSTNDIVLLSIPHIIPPSITLNGDKAVDVQRKALDYFKVSTFTSYTEVTSKYPMVLLVLRDNDNPDVIKTAPVTPTTTNAPHQMPLLMQLYTSPDYRSPMDPNTKVQSDKRIYAEISGHTLGYIVLTIKVISCFVRSTGSCPVVKELPFMSEACSANLCPNSTRLSFSLDQLHELTTTTWDLECSVKLCYSEVGLNI
;
A
#
# COMPACT_ATOMS: atom_id res chain seq x y z
N MET A 1 25.62 -17.03 -56.82
CA MET A 1 24.17 -17.05 -56.52
C MET A 1 23.89 -17.63 -55.12
N GLU A 2 24.64 -18.62 -54.65
CA GLU A 2 24.43 -19.26 -53.34
C GLU A 2 24.71 -18.36 -52.12
N GLY A 3 25.70 -17.46 -52.18
CA GLY A 3 26.03 -16.58 -51.05
C GLY A 3 24.96 -15.55 -50.68
N HIS A 4 24.13 -15.13 -51.64
CA HIS A 4 23.02 -14.20 -51.39
C HIS A 4 21.84 -14.91 -50.72
N VAL A 5 21.60 -16.19 -51.04
CA VAL A 5 20.52 -16.98 -50.45
C VAL A 5 20.79 -17.23 -48.96
N VAL A 6 22.05 -17.48 -48.58
CA VAL A 6 22.45 -17.62 -47.17
C VAL A 6 22.30 -16.31 -46.41
N LEU A 7 22.64 -15.17 -47.02
CA LEU A 7 22.50 -13.85 -46.41
C LEU A 7 21.02 -13.47 -46.19
N PHE A 8 20.15 -13.75 -47.18
CA PHE A 8 18.70 -13.53 -47.05
C PHE A 8 18.06 -14.49 -46.03
N ALA A 9 18.52 -15.75 -45.97
CA ALA A 9 18.07 -16.69 -44.95
C ALA A 9 18.50 -16.26 -43.53
N LEU A 10 19.73 -15.76 -43.37
CA LEU A 10 20.20 -15.21 -42.09
C LEU A 10 19.41 -13.96 -41.68
N LEU A 11 19.17 -13.04 -42.61
CA LEU A 11 18.34 -11.84 -42.38
C LEU A 11 16.89 -12.20 -42.03
N LEU A 12 16.33 -13.22 -42.69
CA LEU A 12 15.00 -13.76 -42.37
C LEU A 12 14.97 -14.41 -40.98
N CYS A 13 15.98 -15.20 -40.60
CA CYS A 13 16.10 -15.77 -39.27
C CYS A 13 16.30 -14.70 -38.18
N ILE A 14 17.03 -13.62 -38.46
CA ILE A 14 17.18 -12.47 -37.54
C ILE A 14 15.85 -11.70 -37.41
N SER A 15 15.11 -11.53 -38.51
CA SER A 15 13.78 -10.89 -38.46
C SER A 15 12.71 -11.76 -37.79
N ALA A 16 12.81 -13.09 -37.88
CA ALA A 16 11.96 -14.03 -37.16
C ALA A 16 12.31 -14.12 -35.67
N ALA A 17 13.60 -14.02 -35.30
CA ALA A 17 14.05 -13.93 -33.91
C ALA A 17 13.72 -12.56 -33.27
N ALA A 18 13.72 -11.47 -34.05
CA ALA A 18 13.24 -10.16 -33.63
C ALA A 18 11.70 -10.09 -33.54
N SER A 19 11.01 -11.05 -34.16
CA SER A 19 9.57 -11.32 -33.99
C SER A 19 9.34 -12.41 -32.94
N ALA A 20 10.13 -12.43 -31.86
CA ALA A 20 9.72 -13.12 -30.65
C ALA A 20 8.39 -12.47 -30.22
N SER A 21 7.28 -13.14 -30.50
CA SER A 21 5.95 -12.76 -30.06
C SER A 21 6.00 -12.52 -28.55
N SER A 22 6.11 -11.26 -28.14
CA SER A 22 5.98 -10.83 -26.76
C SER A 22 4.72 -11.49 -26.21
N GLN A 23 4.85 -12.30 -25.16
CA GLN A 23 3.74 -13.10 -24.65
C GLN A 23 2.70 -12.15 -24.05
N THR A 24 1.60 -11.92 -24.76
CA THR A 24 0.46 -11.13 -24.27
C THR A 24 -0.68 -12.05 -23.87
N CYS A 25 -1.52 -11.61 -22.93
CA CYS A 25 -2.72 -12.31 -22.53
C CYS A 25 -3.94 -11.38 -22.49
N ASN A 26 -5.13 -11.95 -22.63
CA ASN A 26 -6.38 -11.21 -22.47
C ASN A 26 -6.83 -11.31 -21.02
N PRO A 27 -7.09 -10.18 -20.33
CA PRO A 27 -7.56 -10.19 -18.96
C PRO A 27 -8.97 -10.77 -18.89
N ILE A 28 -9.22 -11.59 -17.87
CA ILE A 28 -10.54 -12.16 -17.59
C ILE A 28 -10.94 -11.80 -16.16
N LYS A 29 -12.25 -11.85 -15.86
CA LYS A 29 -12.71 -11.70 -14.47
C LYS A 29 -12.20 -12.90 -13.66
N VAL A 30 -11.37 -12.63 -12.66
CA VAL A 30 -10.87 -13.64 -11.72
C VAL A 30 -11.39 -13.26 -10.33
N ASN A 31 -11.96 -14.23 -9.61
CA ASN A 31 -12.47 -13.99 -8.26
C ASN A 31 -11.35 -13.79 -7.24
N ASP A 32 -10.21 -14.47 -7.43
CA ASP A 32 -9.00 -14.32 -6.62
C ASP A 32 -7.76 -14.29 -7.52
N ASN A 33 -7.19 -13.10 -7.72
CA ASN A 33 -5.89 -12.96 -8.36
C ASN A 33 -4.80 -13.22 -7.31
N PRO A 34 -3.92 -14.23 -7.50
CA PRO A 34 -2.90 -14.57 -6.50
C PRO A 34 -1.84 -13.48 -6.34
N TRP A 35 -1.66 -12.62 -7.34
CA TRP A 35 -0.59 -11.63 -7.41
C TRP A 35 -1.02 -10.24 -6.97
N VAL A 36 -2.22 -9.83 -7.36
CA VAL A 36 -2.70 -8.45 -7.17
C VAL A 36 -4.06 -8.47 -6.51
N TYR A 37 -4.16 -7.77 -5.38
CA TYR A 37 -5.41 -7.53 -4.69
C TYR A 37 -5.79 -6.06 -4.81
N VAL A 38 -7.06 -5.78 -5.09
CA VAL A 38 -7.57 -4.43 -5.33
C VAL A 38 -8.82 -4.22 -4.50
N THR A 39 -8.82 -3.17 -3.68
CA THR A 39 -9.96 -2.74 -2.86
C THR A 39 -10.22 -1.25 -3.00
N GLU A 40 -11.44 -0.83 -2.72
CA GLU A 40 -11.78 0.59 -2.61
C GLU A 40 -11.56 1.05 -1.16
N GLU A 41 -10.95 2.23 -0.98
CA GLU A 41 -10.83 2.87 0.33
C GLU A 41 -12.07 3.75 0.55
N LEU A 42 -13.16 3.11 0.95
CA LEU A 42 -14.45 3.78 1.19
C LEU A 42 -14.53 4.34 2.61
N ILE A 43 -15.46 5.28 2.80
CA ILE A 43 -15.72 5.88 4.11
C ILE A 43 -16.14 4.80 5.11
N GLY A 44 -15.45 4.76 6.24
CA GLY A 44 -15.66 3.81 7.32
C GLY A 44 -15.04 4.24 8.64
N CYS A 45 -15.36 3.49 9.69
CA CYS A 45 -14.60 3.48 10.93
C CYS A 45 -14.83 2.14 11.66
N TRP A 46 -13.94 1.83 12.61
CA TRP A 46 -14.17 0.77 13.58
C TRP A 46 -13.47 1.06 14.90
N THR A 47 -14.03 0.51 15.97
CA THR A 47 -13.60 0.71 17.36
C THR A 47 -13.64 -0.61 18.11
N SER A 48 -13.20 -0.59 19.37
CA SER A 48 -13.34 -1.70 20.31
C SER A 48 -14.62 -1.62 21.17
N PHE A 49 -15.62 -0.83 20.74
CA PHE A 49 -16.86 -0.66 21.47
C PHE A 49 -17.69 -1.95 21.53
N ILE A 50 -18.22 -2.24 22.72
CA ILE A 50 -19.17 -3.32 23.00
C ILE A 50 -20.25 -2.75 23.93
N GLY A 51 -21.52 -2.98 23.61
CA GLY A 51 -22.68 -2.53 24.39
C GLY A 51 -22.82 -3.23 25.74
N GLN A 52 -23.74 -2.73 26.57
CA GLN A 52 -23.99 -3.25 27.92
C GLN A 52 -24.49 -4.71 27.93
N ASP A 53 -25.18 -5.12 26.88
CA ASP A 53 -25.65 -6.48 26.59
C ASP A 53 -24.58 -7.36 25.91
N ASN A 54 -23.32 -6.91 25.90
CA ASN A 54 -22.23 -7.51 25.14
C ASN A 54 -22.52 -7.57 23.62
N ALA A 55 -23.43 -6.70 23.13
CA ALA A 55 -23.76 -6.62 21.73
C ALA A 55 -22.85 -5.63 20.97
N GLU A 56 -22.43 -6.01 19.78
CA GLU A 56 -21.68 -5.14 18.87
C GLU A 56 -22.66 -4.32 18.01
N VAL A 57 -22.25 -3.12 17.59
CA VAL A 57 -23.09 -2.22 16.77
C VAL A 57 -22.40 -1.98 15.44
N HIS A 58 -22.98 -2.51 14.36
CA HIS A 58 -22.42 -2.43 13.02
C HIS A 58 -23.38 -1.68 12.09
N ILE A 59 -22.87 -0.67 11.39
CA ILE A 59 -23.60 0.08 10.37
C ILE A 59 -23.02 -0.30 9.01
N LEU A 60 -23.86 -0.81 8.11
CA LEU A 60 -23.50 -1.11 6.72
C LEU A 60 -24.25 -0.16 5.79
N LYS A 61 -23.49 0.68 5.07
CA LYS A 61 -24.00 1.55 4.01
C LYS A 61 -23.76 0.89 2.66
N LEU A 62 -24.83 0.49 1.98
CA LEU A 62 -24.78 -0.32 0.78
C LEU A 62 -25.04 0.53 -0.47
N ASN A 63 -24.19 0.38 -1.48
CA ASN A 63 -24.32 1.04 -2.77
C ASN A 63 -24.12 0.04 -3.90
N PHE A 64 -25.03 -0.01 -4.87
CA PHE A 64 -24.93 -0.94 -5.99
C PHE A 64 -25.00 -0.21 -7.33
N ASP A 65 -24.11 -0.58 -8.25
CA ASP A 65 -24.01 0.04 -9.57
C ASP A 65 -25.03 -0.52 -10.56
N THR A 66 -25.47 -1.77 -10.35
CA THR A 66 -26.37 -2.47 -11.28
C THR A 66 -27.47 -3.24 -10.54
N PRO A 67 -28.64 -3.43 -11.17
CA PRO A 67 -29.74 -4.21 -10.58
C PRO A 67 -29.40 -5.69 -10.34
N GLU A 68 -28.53 -6.29 -11.15
CA GLU A 68 -28.08 -7.68 -10.95
C GLU A 68 -27.29 -7.86 -9.65
N SER A 69 -26.65 -6.79 -9.18
CA SER A 69 -25.94 -6.79 -7.90
C SER A 69 -26.87 -6.53 -6.73
N ALA A 70 -28.16 -6.25 -6.95
CA ALA A 70 -29.10 -5.88 -5.89
C ALA A 70 -29.46 -7.02 -4.93
N LEU A 71 -28.95 -8.25 -5.12
CA LEU A 71 -29.12 -9.37 -4.20
C LEU A 71 -27.80 -9.64 -3.45
N PHE A 72 -27.85 -9.68 -2.13
CA PHE A 72 -26.71 -10.00 -1.28
C PHE A 72 -27.09 -10.90 -0.10
N SER A 73 -26.10 -11.51 0.55
CA SER A 73 -26.30 -12.30 1.77
C SER A 73 -25.64 -11.66 3.00
N LEU A 74 -26.30 -11.84 4.15
CA LEU A 74 -25.83 -11.46 5.47
C LEU A 74 -25.77 -12.72 6.34
N GLU A 75 -24.56 -13.27 6.50
CA GLU A 75 -24.28 -14.50 7.23
C GLU A 75 -23.57 -14.17 8.55
N MET A 76 -24.35 -13.73 9.54
CA MET A 76 -23.85 -13.25 10.84
C MET A 76 -24.27 -14.17 11.99
N ASN A 77 -24.38 -15.48 11.75
CA ASN A 77 -24.85 -16.45 12.73
C ASN A 77 -23.78 -16.90 13.75
N ASN A 78 -22.49 -16.86 13.38
CA ASN A 78 -21.37 -17.32 14.22
C ASN A 78 -20.82 -16.23 15.16
N THR A 79 -21.69 -15.32 15.59
CA THR A 79 -21.31 -14.06 16.26
C THR A 79 -21.79 -13.98 17.69
N LYS A 80 -21.29 -12.97 18.40
CA LYS A 80 -21.95 -12.43 19.59
C LYS A 80 -23.27 -11.74 19.20
N PRO A 81 -24.16 -11.46 20.17
CA PRO A 81 -25.30 -10.57 19.92
C PRO A 81 -24.86 -9.28 19.19
N MET A 82 -25.67 -8.79 18.27
CA MET A 82 -25.32 -7.59 17.51
C MET A 82 -26.55 -6.78 17.12
N ASN A 83 -26.34 -5.47 17.01
CA ASN A 83 -27.27 -4.53 16.39
C ASN A 83 -26.69 -4.17 15.02
N LEU A 84 -27.28 -4.72 13.96
CA LEU A 84 -26.89 -4.47 12.58
C LEU A 84 -27.83 -3.42 11.99
N ILE A 85 -27.29 -2.28 11.55
CA ILE A 85 -28.04 -1.19 10.92
C ILE A 85 -27.70 -1.21 9.42
N LEU A 86 -28.71 -1.35 8.57
CA LEU A 86 -28.54 -1.31 7.12
C LEU A 86 -29.13 -0.01 6.56
N THR A 87 -28.34 0.66 5.72
CA THR A 87 -28.78 1.84 4.98
C THR A 87 -28.38 1.74 3.52
N SER A 88 -29.21 2.32 2.66
CA SER A 88 -29.11 2.22 1.22
C SER A 88 -29.88 3.38 0.56
N PRO A 89 -29.39 3.94 -0.57
CA PRO A 89 -30.15 4.88 -1.39
C PRO A 89 -31.14 4.20 -2.36
N GLY A 90 -31.11 2.88 -2.51
CA GLY A 90 -31.87 2.13 -3.52
C GLY A 90 -32.54 0.85 -3.02
N THR A 91 -33.34 0.25 -3.89
CA THR A 91 -34.08 -0.98 -3.63
C THR A 91 -33.19 -2.20 -3.83
N TYR A 92 -32.94 -2.93 -2.75
CA TYR A 92 -32.08 -4.11 -2.73
C TYR A 92 -32.75 -5.26 -1.98
N PHE A 93 -32.31 -6.48 -2.24
CA PHE A 93 -32.82 -7.71 -1.64
C PHE A 93 -31.69 -8.36 -0.85
N ALA A 94 -31.96 -8.77 0.38
CA ALA A 94 -30.98 -9.47 1.21
C ALA A 94 -31.54 -10.80 1.67
N LEU A 95 -30.72 -11.86 1.58
CA LEU A 95 -30.89 -13.06 2.38
C LEU A 95 -30.14 -12.85 3.69
N HIS A 96 -30.80 -13.00 4.83
CA HIS A 96 -30.15 -12.86 6.13
C HIS A 96 -30.26 -14.12 6.98
N ASN A 97 -29.19 -14.37 7.71
CA ASN A 97 -29.02 -15.43 8.69
C ASN A 97 -28.21 -14.84 9.85
N LEU A 98 -28.93 -14.39 10.89
CA LEU A 98 -28.34 -13.69 12.03
C LEU A 98 -28.32 -14.60 13.25
N HIS A 99 -27.46 -14.27 14.22
CA HIS A 99 -27.52 -14.85 15.56
C HIS A 99 -28.93 -14.68 16.15
N PRO A 100 -29.46 -15.63 16.96
CA PRO A 100 -30.80 -15.53 17.55
C PRO A 100 -31.07 -14.24 18.34
N ASP A 101 -30.02 -13.71 19.00
CA ASP A 101 -30.07 -12.44 19.74
C ASP A 101 -29.65 -11.21 18.88
N GLY A 102 -29.46 -11.41 17.58
CA GLY A 102 -29.13 -10.35 16.64
C GLY A 102 -30.37 -9.54 16.26
N LYS A 103 -30.22 -8.21 16.19
CA LYS A 103 -31.27 -7.27 15.77
C LYS A 103 -30.85 -6.57 14.50
N LEU A 104 -31.74 -6.53 13.52
CA LEU A 104 -31.54 -5.88 12.24
C LEU A 104 -32.39 -4.62 12.15
N TYR A 105 -31.78 -3.48 11.93
CA TYR A 105 -32.44 -2.18 11.83
C TYR A 105 -32.38 -1.68 10.40
N VAL A 106 -33.53 -1.31 9.84
CA VAL A 106 -33.65 -0.65 8.54
C VAL A 106 -34.47 0.63 8.68
N LYS A 107 -34.23 1.60 7.79
CA LYS A 107 -34.95 2.86 7.83
C LYS A 107 -36.45 2.64 7.52
N ASN A 108 -37.35 3.43 8.09
CA ASN A 108 -38.80 3.29 7.87
C ASN A 108 -39.19 3.35 6.38
N ASP A 109 -38.58 4.25 5.63
CA ASP A 109 -38.73 4.45 4.19
C ASP A 109 -37.73 3.63 3.36
N SER A 110 -37.00 2.70 3.99
CA SER A 110 -36.05 1.84 3.30
C SER A 110 -36.77 0.92 2.32
N THR A 111 -36.21 0.81 1.13
CA THR A 111 -36.65 -0.13 0.10
C THR A 111 -35.85 -1.44 0.12
N ILE A 112 -35.03 -1.68 1.15
CA ILE A 112 -34.34 -2.96 1.35
C ILE A 112 -35.38 -4.03 1.73
N SER A 113 -35.48 -5.07 0.93
CA SER A 113 -36.32 -6.25 1.19
C SER A 113 -35.48 -7.36 1.80
N LEU A 114 -35.83 -7.76 3.02
CA LEU A 114 -35.10 -8.74 3.80
C LEU A 114 -35.86 -10.07 3.81
N HIS A 115 -35.14 -11.16 3.50
CA HIS A 115 -35.67 -12.51 3.47
C HIS A 115 -34.80 -13.42 4.35
N THR A 116 -35.44 -14.25 5.19
CA THR A 116 -34.73 -15.22 6.04
C THR A 116 -34.50 -16.53 5.30
N ASN A 117 -33.35 -17.17 5.55
CA ASN A 117 -32.99 -18.49 5.01
C ASN A 117 -33.46 -19.67 5.90
N GLY A 118 -34.11 -19.41 7.05
CA GLY A 118 -34.41 -20.40 8.08
C GLY A 118 -35.78 -20.28 8.79
N HIS A 119 -36.33 -21.45 9.10
CA HIS A 119 -37.65 -21.87 9.62
C HIS A 119 -38.73 -20.89 10.11
N ILE A 120 -39.96 -21.18 9.64
CA ILE A 120 -41.27 -20.74 10.16
C ILE A 120 -41.28 -20.82 11.70
N GLY A 121 -41.33 -19.68 12.39
CA GLY A 121 -41.51 -19.60 13.84
C GLY A 121 -40.49 -18.78 14.64
N GLN A 122 -39.46 -18.19 14.01
CA GLN A 122 -38.60 -17.22 14.70
C GLN A 122 -39.30 -15.85 14.86
N PRO A 123 -39.09 -15.15 16.00
CA PRO A 123 -39.58 -13.79 16.19
C PRO A 123 -38.96 -12.84 15.14
N ASP A 124 -39.71 -11.79 14.77
CA ASP A 124 -39.20 -10.74 13.89
C ASP A 124 -37.95 -10.09 14.49
N ILE A 125 -36.80 -10.42 13.91
CA ILE A 125 -35.50 -9.81 14.26
C ILE A 125 -35.26 -8.51 13.47
N VAL A 126 -36.20 -8.12 12.61
CA VAL A 126 -36.13 -6.95 11.74
C VAL A 126 -36.97 -5.81 12.31
N TYR A 127 -36.33 -4.67 12.56
CA TYR A 127 -36.92 -3.48 13.14
C TYR A 127 -36.85 -2.32 12.15
N LYS A 128 -38.01 -1.78 11.80
CA LYS A 128 -38.08 -0.51 11.08
C LYS A 128 -37.97 0.64 12.07
N ARG A 129 -37.00 1.52 11.86
CA ARG A 129 -36.78 2.72 12.69
C ARG A 129 -36.48 3.90 11.80
N ASP A 130 -36.78 5.10 12.27
CA ASP A 130 -36.32 6.30 11.59
C ASP A 130 -34.93 6.68 12.12
N PHE A 131 -34.01 6.97 11.20
CA PHE A 131 -32.64 7.39 11.51
C PHE A 131 -32.06 8.24 10.37
N PRO A 132 -31.05 9.09 10.64
CA PRO A 132 -30.46 9.99 9.64
C PRO A 132 -29.86 9.23 8.44
N SER A 133 -29.92 9.86 7.27
CA SER A 133 -29.30 9.32 6.04
C SER A 133 -27.88 9.86 5.79
N GLU A 134 -27.49 10.91 6.49
CA GLU A 134 -26.12 11.45 6.47
C GLU A 134 -25.24 10.64 7.42
N ASP A 135 -24.00 10.36 7.02
CA ASP A 135 -23.19 9.29 7.60
C ASP A 135 -22.74 9.62 9.04
N GLU A 136 -22.27 10.85 9.26
CA GLU A 136 -21.84 11.36 10.55
C GLU A 136 -22.99 11.43 11.57
N GLU A 137 -24.15 11.92 11.15
CA GLU A 137 -25.35 11.98 11.97
C GLU A 137 -25.92 10.58 12.22
N LEU A 138 -25.78 9.62 11.31
CA LEU A 138 -26.14 8.22 11.54
C LEU A 138 -25.25 7.57 12.60
N VAL A 139 -23.93 7.79 12.55
CA VAL A 139 -22.99 7.31 13.59
C VAL A 139 -23.33 7.93 14.95
N LYS A 140 -23.65 9.22 14.98
CA LYS A 140 -24.05 9.94 16.20
C LYS A 140 -25.38 9.43 16.76
N TRP A 141 -26.38 9.20 15.91
CA TRP A 141 -27.66 8.60 16.30
C TRP A 141 -27.45 7.21 16.90
N ALA A 142 -26.68 6.34 16.23
CA ALA A 142 -26.41 5.00 16.72
C ALA A 142 -25.64 5.02 18.06
N SER A 143 -24.71 5.97 18.22
CA SER A 143 -23.99 6.17 19.47
C SER A 143 -24.91 6.62 20.61
N GLN A 144 -25.93 7.44 20.32
CA GLN A 144 -26.92 7.87 21.31
C GLN A 144 -27.88 6.74 21.69
N GLU A 145 -28.32 5.94 20.72
CA GLU A 145 -29.28 4.85 20.94
C GLU A 145 -28.64 3.63 21.64
N PHE A 146 -27.42 3.25 21.24
CA PHE A 146 -26.76 2.02 21.68
C PHE A 146 -25.55 2.25 22.61
N GLY A 147 -25.19 3.51 22.87
CA GLY A 147 -24.03 3.90 23.68
C GLY A 147 -22.70 3.97 22.92
N GLY A 148 -22.67 3.52 21.65
CA GLY A 148 -21.48 3.57 20.79
C GLY A 148 -21.64 2.77 19.50
N VAL A 149 -20.60 2.79 18.65
CA VAL A 149 -20.56 2.10 17.35
C VAL A 149 -19.28 1.28 17.24
N THR A 150 -19.42 -0.02 17.02
CA THR A 150 -18.30 -0.95 16.79
C THR A 150 -17.72 -0.77 15.39
N SER A 151 -18.56 -0.61 14.37
CA SER A 151 -18.07 -0.28 13.03
C SER A 151 -19.10 0.43 12.14
N PHE A 152 -18.62 1.33 11.29
CA PHE A 152 -19.34 1.82 10.12
C PHE A 152 -18.58 1.38 8.87
N THR A 153 -19.27 0.78 7.90
CA THR A 153 -18.66 0.29 6.66
C THR A 153 -19.51 0.67 5.46
N THR A 154 -18.96 1.49 4.58
CA THR A 154 -19.52 1.67 3.23
C THR A 154 -19.06 0.53 2.34
N ILE A 155 -19.98 -0.10 1.61
CA ILE A 155 -19.68 -1.24 0.73
C ILE A 155 -20.35 -1.02 -0.62
N ARG A 156 -19.58 -1.21 -1.69
CA ARG A 156 -20.10 -1.21 -3.07
C ARG A 156 -20.21 -2.62 -3.62
N ASN A 157 -21.31 -2.89 -4.33
CA ASN A 157 -21.55 -4.15 -5.04
C ASN A 157 -21.33 -5.39 -4.16
N LEU A 158 -21.94 -5.38 -2.97
CA LEU A 158 -21.83 -6.44 -1.98
C LEU A 158 -22.42 -7.76 -2.49
N LYS A 159 -21.71 -8.87 -2.32
CA LYS A 159 -22.24 -10.23 -2.53
C LYS A 159 -22.63 -10.89 -1.22
N ALA A 160 -21.71 -10.87 -0.26
CA ALA A 160 -21.90 -11.52 1.03
C ALA A 160 -21.10 -10.79 2.11
N VAL A 161 -21.70 -10.62 3.28
CA VAL A 161 -20.95 -10.33 4.51
C VAL A 161 -21.10 -11.51 5.44
N THR A 162 -19.96 -12.04 5.90
CA THR A 162 -19.91 -13.13 6.86
C THR A 162 -19.12 -12.70 8.08
N SER A 163 -19.59 -13.00 9.29
CA SER A 163 -18.75 -12.77 10.46
C SER A 163 -17.71 -13.88 10.65
N THR A 164 -16.55 -13.50 11.16
CA THR A 164 -15.46 -14.43 11.50
C THR A 164 -15.52 -14.92 12.95
N GLY A 165 -16.40 -14.36 13.79
CA GLY A 165 -16.47 -14.65 15.23
C GLY A 165 -15.32 -14.05 16.05
N THR A 166 -14.41 -13.31 15.42
CA THR A 166 -13.35 -12.56 16.14
C THR A 166 -13.88 -11.22 16.63
N LYS A 167 -13.34 -10.69 17.74
CA LYS A 167 -13.76 -9.38 18.28
C LYS A 167 -13.16 -8.25 17.46
N GLY A 168 -13.93 -7.21 17.14
CA GLY A 168 -13.35 -5.97 16.59
C GLY A 168 -12.49 -5.27 17.65
N THR A 169 -11.17 -5.39 17.57
CA THR A 169 -10.24 -4.69 18.49
C THR A 169 -9.32 -3.78 17.72
N LYS A 170 -9.57 -2.47 17.79
CA LYS A 170 -8.66 -1.44 17.27
C LYS A 170 -7.96 -0.71 18.43
N PRO A 171 -6.62 -0.58 18.42
CA PRO A 171 -5.91 0.32 19.32
C PRO A 171 -6.25 1.77 18.99
N GLY A 172 -6.63 2.58 19.98
CA GLY A 172 -6.90 4.01 19.81
C GLY A 172 -8.24 4.46 20.38
N SER A 173 -8.82 5.50 19.77
CA SER A 173 -10.07 6.13 20.21
C SER A 173 -11.25 5.15 20.23
N SER A 174 -12.07 5.22 21.28
CA SER A 174 -13.35 4.51 21.38
C SER A 174 -14.45 5.09 20.47
N ASN A 175 -14.22 6.25 19.88
CA ASN A 175 -15.19 6.93 19.03
C ASN A 175 -14.97 6.58 17.55
N CYS A 176 -16.06 6.20 16.89
CA CYS A 176 -16.06 5.88 15.46
C CYS A 176 -16.03 7.20 14.66
N THR A 177 -14.84 7.62 14.21
CA THR A 177 -14.68 8.81 13.36
C THR A 177 -14.48 8.38 11.91
N LEU A 178 -15.41 8.78 11.04
CA LEU A 178 -15.43 8.39 9.64
C LEU A 178 -14.20 8.91 8.88
N ARG A 179 -13.53 8.01 8.17
CA ARG A 179 -12.37 8.25 7.29
C ARG A 179 -12.39 7.24 6.15
N ASN A 180 -11.61 7.47 5.09
CA ASN A 180 -11.36 6.42 4.11
C ASN A 180 -10.50 5.35 4.77
N GLU A 181 -10.95 4.10 4.72
CA GLU A 181 -10.22 2.95 5.28
C GLU A 181 -10.38 1.73 4.38
N ASP A 182 -9.40 0.83 4.47
CA ASP A 182 -9.53 -0.49 3.86
C ASP A 182 -10.44 -1.36 4.73
N ALA A 183 -11.60 -1.73 4.19
CA ALA A 183 -12.55 -2.60 4.89
C ALA A 183 -11.95 -3.98 5.24
N SER A 184 -10.87 -4.40 4.57
CA SER A 184 -10.17 -5.65 4.87
C SER A 184 -9.49 -5.64 6.25
N GLU A 185 -9.19 -4.46 6.82
CA GLU A 185 -8.65 -4.34 8.19
C GLU A 185 -9.62 -4.83 9.26
N LYS A 186 -10.92 -4.90 8.95
CA LYS A 186 -11.98 -5.34 9.86
C LYS A 186 -12.03 -6.86 9.94
N HIS A 187 -11.02 -7.47 10.54
CA HIS A 187 -10.86 -8.93 10.65
C HIS A 187 -12.04 -9.70 11.28
N PHE A 188 -12.97 -9.01 11.94
CA PHE A 188 -14.21 -9.54 12.51
C PHE A 188 -15.34 -9.76 11.48
N MET A 189 -15.16 -9.22 10.27
CA MET A 189 -16.05 -9.43 9.13
C MET A 189 -15.26 -9.82 7.88
N LYS A 190 -15.80 -10.78 7.12
CA LYS A 190 -15.39 -11.07 5.76
C LYS A 190 -16.39 -10.41 4.82
N ILE A 191 -15.91 -9.52 3.97
CA ILE A 191 -16.74 -8.78 3.00
C ILE A 191 -16.36 -9.28 1.60
N GLU A 192 -17.34 -9.81 0.88
CA GLU A 192 -17.18 -10.27 -0.50
C GLU A 192 -17.94 -9.32 -1.43
N THR A 193 -17.24 -8.76 -2.41
CA THR A 193 -17.82 -7.82 -3.40
C THR A 193 -17.66 -8.36 -4.83
N VAL A 194 -18.30 -7.70 -5.79
CA VAL A 194 -18.00 -7.93 -7.21
C VAL A 194 -16.54 -7.54 -7.49
N PRO A 195 -15.75 -8.39 -8.18
CA PRO A 195 -14.36 -8.09 -8.48
C PRO A 195 -14.18 -6.73 -9.17
N LEU A 196 -13.26 -5.92 -8.65
CA LEU A 196 -12.92 -4.59 -9.16
C LEU A 196 -11.89 -4.64 -10.30
N ALA A 197 -11.35 -5.82 -10.58
CA ALA A 197 -10.31 -5.99 -11.57
C ALA A 197 -10.50 -7.27 -12.40
N THR A 198 -10.03 -7.21 -13.64
CA THR A 198 -9.77 -8.37 -14.48
C THR A 198 -8.27 -8.61 -14.53
N SER A 199 -7.84 -9.86 -14.70
CA SER A 199 -6.41 -10.18 -14.73
C SER A 199 -6.10 -11.34 -15.66
N CYS A 200 -4.83 -11.42 -16.05
CA CYS A 200 -4.28 -12.60 -16.70
C CYS A 200 -2.79 -12.74 -16.35
N SER A 201 -2.31 -13.97 -16.47
CA SER A 201 -0.90 -14.33 -16.33
C SER A 201 -0.52 -15.17 -17.55
N PRO A 202 0.57 -14.86 -18.24
CA PRO A 202 1.20 -15.85 -19.12
C PRO A 202 1.64 -17.05 -18.26
N SER A 203 1.79 -18.23 -18.87
CA SER A 203 2.09 -19.52 -18.22
C SER A 203 3.16 -19.45 -17.11
N PRO A 204 3.15 -20.37 -16.12
CA PRO A 204 3.96 -20.25 -14.90
C PRO A 204 5.44 -20.03 -15.18
N GLN A 205 5.96 -18.94 -14.64
CA GLN A 205 7.36 -18.56 -14.69
C GLN A 205 8.21 -19.40 -13.72
N ASN A 206 9.51 -19.50 -13.98
CA ASN A 206 10.42 -20.05 -12.99
C ASN A 206 10.46 -19.11 -11.78
N PRO A 207 10.47 -19.64 -10.54
CA PRO A 207 10.45 -18.82 -9.32
C PRO A 207 11.71 -17.95 -9.11
N ASN A 208 12.71 -18.07 -9.98
CA ASN A 208 13.93 -17.25 -9.95
C ASN A 208 13.90 -16.06 -10.93
N ASP A 209 12.85 -15.92 -11.74
CA ASP A 209 12.73 -14.82 -12.70
C ASP A 209 12.27 -13.53 -11.99
N GLU A 210 12.66 -12.39 -12.57
CA GLU A 210 12.25 -11.07 -12.10
C GLU A 210 10.72 -10.92 -12.14
N THR A 211 10.10 -10.54 -11.02
CA THR A 211 8.63 -10.44 -10.93
C THR A 211 8.16 -9.14 -11.57
N VAL A 212 7.36 -9.23 -12.64
CA VAL A 212 6.87 -8.06 -13.38
C VAL A 212 5.35 -7.98 -13.31
N HIS A 213 4.83 -6.96 -12.64
CA HIS A 213 3.39 -6.69 -12.56
C HIS A 213 3.03 -5.48 -13.41
N ILE A 214 2.00 -5.63 -14.23
CA ILE A 214 1.49 -4.59 -15.11
C ILE A 214 0.08 -4.24 -14.64
N ILE A 215 -0.09 -3.01 -14.17
CA ILE A 215 -1.38 -2.47 -13.73
C ILE A 215 -1.85 -1.44 -14.75
N ASN A 216 -3.06 -1.64 -15.26
CA ASN A 216 -3.72 -0.74 -16.18
C ASN A 216 -5.04 -0.23 -15.60
N ILE A 217 -5.26 1.07 -15.65
CA ILE A 217 -6.57 1.69 -15.44
C ILE A 217 -7.04 2.16 -16.81
N PRO A 218 -8.14 1.61 -17.36
CA PRO A 218 -8.65 1.99 -18.67
C PRO A 218 -9.03 3.48 -18.74
N ASP A 219 -8.98 4.07 -19.93
CA ASP A 219 -9.35 5.48 -20.15
C ASP A 219 -10.85 5.74 -19.94
N SER A 220 -11.65 4.67 -19.96
CA SER A 220 -13.07 4.71 -19.61
C SER A 220 -13.35 4.83 -18.11
N ALA A 221 -12.34 4.63 -17.25
CA ALA A 221 -12.45 4.80 -15.82
C ALA A 221 -12.20 6.25 -15.40
N ASN A 222 -12.70 6.63 -14.22
CA ASN A 222 -12.44 7.95 -13.66
C ASN A 222 -10.99 8.04 -13.16
N PRO A 223 -10.33 9.20 -13.27
CA PRO A 223 -9.05 9.43 -12.59
C PRO A 223 -9.19 9.16 -11.08
N CYS A 224 -8.24 8.42 -10.54
CA CYS A 224 -8.25 8.00 -9.14
C CYS A 224 -6.88 8.19 -8.48
N ASN A 225 -6.92 8.33 -7.16
CA ASN A 225 -5.76 8.20 -6.29
C ASN A 225 -5.62 6.72 -5.92
N VAL A 226 -4.50 6.13 -6.28
CA VAL A 226 -4.25 4.72 -6.02
C VAL A 226 -3.13 4.57 -5.02
N SER A 227 -3.45 4.07 -3.83
CA SER A 227 -2.50 3.66 -2.82
C SER A 227 -1.91 2.31 -3.22
N VAL A 228 -0.59 2.20 -3.33
CA VAL A 228 0.12 0.97 -3.75
C VAL A 228 0.98 0.45 -2.61
N HIS A 229 0.69 -0.79 -2.20
CA HIS A 229 1.48 -1.55 -1.24
C HIS A 229 2.19 -2.71 -1.95
N VAL A 230 3.52 -2.77 -1.82
CA VAL A 230 4.35 -3.80 -2.43
C VAL A 230 4.83 -4.76 -1.35
N GLY A 231 4.26 -5.97 -1.33
CA GLY A 231 4.64 -7.03 -0.38
C GLY A 231 5.80 -7.91 -0.84
N ALA A 232 6.08 -7.96 -2.15
CA ALA A 232 7.09 -8.82 -2.74
C ALA A 232 8.49 -8.18 -2.79
N LYS A 233 9.54 -9.00 -2.65
CA LYS A 233 10.95 -8.56 -2.77
C LYS A 233 11.40 -8.66 -4.22
N LYS A 234 12.06 -7.62 -4.74
CA LYS A 234 12.59 -7.51 -6.12
C LYS A 234 11.50 -7.61 -7.20
N THR A 235 10.73 -6.54 -7.31
CA THR A 235 9.55 -6.49 -8.18
C THR A 235 9.63 -5.31 -9.14
N SER A 236 9.20 -5.50 -10.36
CA SER A 236 9.12 -4.47 -11.39
C SER A 236 7.65 -4.19 -11.67
N VAL A 237 7.23 -2.93 -11.57
CA VAL A 237 5.83 -2.53 -11.63
C VAL A 237 5.65 -1.49 -12.72
N PHE A 238 4.83 -1.83 -13.72
CA PHE A 238 4.39 -0.93 -14.76
C PHE A 238 2.99 -0.41 -14.43
N LEU A 239 2.83 0.91 -14.35
CA LEU A 239 1.61 1.59 -13.93
C LEU A 239 1.09 2.50 -15.03
N ARG A 240 -0.06 2.14 -15.61
CA ARG A 240 -0.72 2.97 -16.62
C ARG A 240 -2.11 3.36 -16.14
N GLY A 241 -2.44 4.64 -16.26
CA GLY A 241 -3.79 5.13 -15.96
C GLY A 241 -4.19 6.33 -16.81
N PRO A 242 -5.47 6.74 -16.78
CA PRO A 242 -5.91 7.95 -17.46
C PRO A 242 -5.23 9.20 -16.90
N GLN A 243 -5.26 10.28 -17.66
CA GLN A 243 -4.72 11.57 -17.24
C GLN A 243 -5.35 12.02 -15.90
N GLY A 244 -4.51 12.42 -14.96
CA GLY A 244 -4.93 12.82 -13.60
C GLY A 244 -4.92 11.70 -12.56
N THR A 245 -4.63 10.46 -12.95
CA THR A 245 -4.36 9.37 -11.99
C THR A 245 -3.08 9.67 -11.20
N ILE A 246 -3.09 9.44 -9.90
CA ILE A 246 -1.93 9.59 -9.01
C ILE A 246 -1.64 8.26 -8.32
N TRP A 247 -0.40 7.78 -8.43
CA TRP A 247 0.04 6.55 -7.78
C TRP A 247 0.81 6.87 -6.50
N THR A 248 0.30 6.46 -5.33
CA THR A 248 0.93 6.72 -4.04
C THR A 248 1.53 5.44 -3.48
N PHE A 249 2.85 5.33 -3.44
CA PHE A 249 3.53 4.17 -2.85
C PHE A 249 3.70 4.34 -1.34
N ILE A 250 3.13 3.41 -0.58
CA ILE A 250 3.22 3.40 0.89
C ILE A 250 4.58 2.87 1.35
N ASN A 251 5.10 1.83 0.68
CA ASN A 251 6.37 1.19 1.03
C ASN A 251 7.09 0.61 -0.21
N PRO A 252 7.82 1.42 -0.99
CA PRO A 252 8.51 0.98 -2.20
C PRO A 252 9.82 0.26 -1.88
N LEU A 253 9.77 -0.94 -1.28
CA LEU A 253 10.98 -1.72 -1.01
C LEU A 253 11.42 -2.48 -2.28
N HIS A 254 12.60 -2.13 -2.81
CA HIS A 254 13.27 -2.86 -3.89
C HIS A 254 12.40 -3.04 -5.16
N THR A 255 11.69 -1.97 -5.56
CA THR A 255 10.78 -2.00 -6.72
C THR A 255 11.29 -1.16 -7.88
N GLN A 256 11.34 -1.70 -9.09
CA GLN A 256 11.53 -0.90 -10.31
C GLN A 256 10.19 -0.35 -10.77
N LEU A 257 10.14 0.93 -11.14
CA LEU A 257 8.90 1.61 -11.47
C LEU A 257 8.94 2.14 -12.91
N GLY A 258 7.83 1.92 -13.62
CA GLY A 258 7.52 2.61 -14.86
C GLY A 258 6.10 3.15 -14.78
N SER A 259 5.88 4.43 -15.08
CA SER A 259 4.51 4.97 -15.14
C SER A 259 4.29 5.99 -16.25
N THR A 260 3.04 6.04 -16.72
CA THR A 260 2.50 7.11 -17.58
C THR A 260 2.00 8.32 -16.80
N ASN A 261 1.99 8.25 -15.46
CA ASN A 261 1.46 9.25 -14.56
C ASN A 261 2.46 9.55 -13.43
N ASP A 262 2.15 10.57 -12.63
CA ASP A 262 2.93 10.93 -11.46
C ASP A 262 2.87 9.82 -10.39
N ILE A 263 4.04 9.53 -9.81
CA ILE A 263 4.17 8.65 -8.65
C ILE A 263 4.58 9.48 -7.44
N VAL A 264 3.79 9.42 -6.39
CA VAL A 264 4.07 10.00 -5.08
C VAL A 264 4.62 8.92 -4.17
N LEU A 265 5.73 9.19 -3.49
CA LEU A 265 6.24 8.30 -2.44
C LEU A 265 5.75 8.83 -1.08
N LEU A 266 5.01 8.04 -0.30
CA LEU A 266 4.48 8.54 0.99
C LEU A 266 5.59 8.77 2.02
N SER A 267 6.65 7.96 1.95
CA SER A 267 7.80 8.04 2.86
C SER A 267 8.72 9.24 2.59
N ILE A 268 8.66 9.82 1.39
CA ILE A 268 9.49 10.96 0.97
C ILE A 268 8.58 11.86 0.14
N PRO A 269 8.25 13.10 0.55
CA PRO A 269 7.35 14.00 -0.18
C PRO A 269 7.98 14.44 -1.51
N HIS A 270 8.02 13.52 -2.45
CA HIS A 270 8.67 13.59 -3.74
C HIS A 270 7.74 12.97 -4.77
N ILE A 271 7.71 13.62 -5.93
CA ILE A 271 6.88 13.24 -7.06
C ILE A 271 7.85 12.80 -8.16
N ILE A 272 7.76 11.53 -8.55
CA ILE A 272 8.45 10.99 -9.71
C ILE A 272 7.55 11.30 -10.92
N PRO A 273 8.03 12.07 -11.92
CA PRO A 273 7.26 12.36 -13.11
C PRO A 273 7.07 11.10 -13.98
N PRO A 274 6.15 11.12 -14.96
CA PRO A 274 5.96 10.01 -15.87
C PRO A 274 7.26 9.64 -16.58
N SER A 275 7.64 8.37 -16.50
CA SER A 275 8.84 7.85 -17.19
C SER A 275 8.53 7.29 -18.58
N ILE A 276 7.25 7.10 -18.91
CA ILE A 276 6.79 6.48 -20.15
C ILE A 276 5.68 7.30 -20.79
N THR A 277 5.74 7.44 -22.11
CA THR A 277 4.62 7.93 -22.92
C THR A 277 3.96 6.75 -23.63
N LEU A 278 2.64 6.60 -23.45
CA LEU A 278 1.83 5.61 -24.15
C LEU A 278 0.46 6.22 -24.49
N ASN A 279 0.07 6.15 -25.76
CA ASN A 279 -1.23 6.63 -26.24
C ASN A 279 -2.21 5.44 -26.29
N GLY A 280 -3.24 5.48 -25.45
CA GLY A 280 -4.28 4.44 -25.37
C GLY A 280 -4.06 3.41 -24.26
N ASP A 281 -5.08 2.58 -24.05
CA ASP A 281 -5.24 1.68 -22.90
C ASP A 281 -5.41 0.20 -23.30
N LYS A 282 -5.25 -0.13 -24.58
CA LYS A 282 -5.40 -1.50 -25.08
C LYS A 282 -4.41 -2.43 -24.39
N ALA A 283 -4.93 -3.52 -23.81
CA ALA A 283 -4.16 -4.48 -23.03
C ALA A 283 -2.86 -4.94 -23.71
N VAL A 284 -2.95 -5.31 -24.99
CA VAL A 284 -1.81 -5.77 -25.79
C VAL A 284 -0.72 -4.70 -25.92
N ASP A 285 -1.11 -3.43 -26.11
CA ASP A 285 -0.17 -2.33 -26.31
C ASP A 285 0.51 -1.95 -24.99
N VAL A 286 -0.26 -1.92 -23.89
CA VAL A 286 0.26 -1.71 -22.53
C VAL A 286 1.24 -2.81 -22.14
N GLN A 287 0.88 -4.08 -22.37
CA GLN A 287 1.74 -5.22 -22.07
C GLN A 287 3.06 -5.17 -22.85
N ARG A 288 2.99 -4.93 -24.17
CA ARG A 288 4.20 -4.77 -24.99
C ARG A 288 5.08 -3.62 -24.52
N LYS A 289 4.48 -2.50 -24.14
CA LYS A 289 5.23 -1.34 -23.68
C LYS A 289 5.95 -1.61 -22.36
N ALA A 290 5.33 -2.35 -21.46
CA ALA A 290 5.96 -2.79 -20.21
C ALA A 290 7.16 -3.72 -20.45
N LEU A 291 7.01 -4.70 -21.33
CA LEU A 291 8.08 -5.63 -21.70
C LEU A 291 9.27 -4.91 -22.34
N ASP A 292 9.01 -3.96 -23.25
CA ASP A 292 10.01 -3.09 -23.87
C ASP A 292 10.75 -2.24 -22.83
N TYR A 293 10.01 -1.61 -21.92
CA TYR A 293 10.59 -0.75 -20.87
C TYR A 293 11.53 -1.50 -19.93
N PHE A 294 11.10 -2.66 -19.42
CA PHE A 294 11.91 -3.47 -18.52
C PHE A 294 12.91 -4.39 -19.24
N LYS A 295 12.89 -4.44 -20.59
CA LYS A 295 13.74 -5.30 -21.42
C LYS A 295 13.61 -6.79 -21.07
N VAL A 296 12.38 -7.23 -20.78
CA VAL A 296 12.04 -8.62 -20.45
C VAL A 296 11.16 -9.24 -21.54
N SER A 297 11.15 -10.57 -21.63
CA SER A 297 10.37 -11.31 -22.64
C SER A 297 8.98 -11.73 -22.17
N THR A 298 8.71 -11.69 -20.87
CA THR A 298 7.46 -12.12 -20.24
C THR A 298 7.17 -11.30 -18.97
N PHE A 299 5.95 -11.39 -18.45
CA PHE A 299 5.50 -10.69 -17.23
C PHE A 299 4.74 -11.63 -16.30
N THR A 300 4.73 -11.34 -15.01
CA THR A 300 4.11 -12.20 -13.98
C THR A 300 2.60 -12.02 -13.92
N SER A 301 2.10 -10.79 -13.99
CA SER A 301 0.65 -10.55 -14.02
C SER A 301 0.30 -9.26 -14.74
N TYR A 302 -0.80 -9.29 -15.48
CA TYR A 302 -1.48 -8.12 -16.02
C TYR A 302 -2.82 -7.96 -15.33
N THR A 303 -3.12 -6.76 -14.82
CA THR A 303 -4.36 -6.46 -14.09
C THR A 303 -4.97 -5.17 -14.62
N GLU A 304 -6.26 -5.21 -15.00
CA GLU A 304 -7.06 -4.03 -15.34
C GLU A 304 -7.98 -3.69 -14.20
N VAL A 305 -7.85 -2.47 -13.67
CA VAL A 305 -8.68 -1.98 -12.56
C VAL A 305 -9.80 -1.12 -13.10
N THR A 306 -11.04 -1.50 -12.79
CA THR A 306 -12.25 -0.76 -13.16
C THR A 306 -12.99 -0.33 -11.91
N SER A 307 -12.50 0.71 -11.23
CA SER A 307 -13.23 1.36 -10.15
C SER A 307 -13.85 2.67 -10.64
N LYS A 308 -15.05 2.97 -10.13
CA LYS A 308 -15.69 4.29 -10.29
C LYS A 308 -15.37 5.23 -9.12
N TYR A 309 -14.74 4.72 -8.07
CA TYR A 309 -14.43 5.46 -6.86
C TYR A 309 -13.04 6.12 -6.97
N PRO A 310 -12.86 7.33 -6.43
CA PRO A 310 -11.61 8.07 -6.60
C PRO A 310 -10.45 7.55 -5.74
N MET A 311 -10.67 6.58 -4.84
CA MET A 311 -9.64 6.03 -3.96
C MET A 311 -9.63 4.50 -4.00
N VAL A 312 -8.48 3.94 -4.37
CA VAL A 312 -8.26 2.51 -4.53
C VAL A 312 -6.98 2.11 -3.82
N LEU A 313 -7.02 1.01 -3.07
CA LEU A 313 -5.85 0.35 -2.54
C LEU A 313 -5.49 -0.84 -3.43
N LEU A 314 -4.23 -0.90 -3.85
CA LEU A 314 -3.65 -1.98 -4.62
C LEU A 314 -2.52 -2.64 -3.82
N VAL A 315 -2.62 -3.94 -3.62
CA VAL A 315 -1.65 -4.74 -2.88
C VAL A 315 -1.03 -5.78 -3.82
N LEU A 316 0.28 -5.68 -4.05
CA LEU A 316 1.07 -6.71 -4.73
C LEU A 316 1.53 -7.75 -3.70
N ARG A 317 1.11 -9.00 -3.87
CA ARG A 317 1.38 -10.10 -2.93
C ARG A 317 2.68 -10.83 -3.27
N ASP A 318 3.34 -11.33 -2.23
CA ASP A 318 4.42 -12.30 -2.35
C ASP A 318 3.82 -13.72 -2.34
N ASN A 319 4.25 -14.58 -3.27
CA ASN A 319 3.72 -15.93 -3.42
C ASN A 319 4.19 -16.87 -2.30
N ASP A 320 5.27 -16.49 -1.59
CA ASP A 320 5.86 -17.29 -0.51
C ASP A 320 5.05 -17.22 0.80
N ASN A 321 4.05 -16.33 0.89
CA ASN A 321 3.19 -16.27 2.07
C ASN A 321 1.78 -15.73 1.75
N PRO A 322 0.83 -16.59 1.35
CA PRO A 322 -0.57 -16.18 1.12
C PRO A 322 -1.28 -15.70 2.40
N ASP A 323 -0.66 -15.89 3.57
CA ASP A 323 -1.20 -15.57 4.91
C ASP A 323 -0.73 -14.23 5.49
N VAL A 324 -0.13 -13.32 4.72
CA VAL A 324 0.21 -11.96 5.23
C VAL A 324 -1.04 -11.14 5.62
N ILE A 325 -2.24 -11.57 5.24
CA ILE A 325 -3.51 -11.00 5.74
C ILE A 325 -3.90 -11.58 7.12
N LYS A 326 -3.31 -12.70 7.56
CA LYS A 326 -3.65 -13.37 8.84
C LYS A 326 -2.74 -13.05 10.01
N THR A 327 -1.75 -12.17 9.85
CA THR A 327 -0.96 -11.75 11.02
C THR A 327 -1.68 -10.61 11.71
N ALA A 328 -2.27 -10.92 12.87
CA ALA A 328 -2.75 -9.94 13.83
C ALA A 328 -1.72 -8.80 13.96
N PRO A 329 -2.15 -7.54 14.15
CA PRO A 329 -1.22 -6.46 14.41
C PRO A 329 -0.46 -6.82 15.69
N VAL A 330 0.79 -7.23 15.54
CA VAL A 330 1.75 -7.25 16.62
C VAL A 330 1.76 -5.82 17.13
N THR A 331 1.20 -5.64 18.32
CA THR A 331 1.19 -4.37 19.03
C THR A 331 2.63 -3.86 19.03
N PRO A 332 2.91 -2.65 18.50
CA PRO A 332 4.21 -2.05 18.71
C PRO A 332 4.32 -1.83 20.20
N THR A 333 5.04 -2.73 20.87
CA THR A 333 5.44 -2.51 22.24
C THR A 333 6.23 -1.21 22.20
N THR A 334 5.74 -0.22 22.91
CA THR A 334 6.34 1.11 22.99
C THR A 334 7.77 1.00 23.51
N THR A 335 8.72 0.89 22.59
CA THR A 335 10.13 1.30 22.63
C THR A 335 10.80 0.79 21.35
N ASN A 336 10.57 1.52 20.25
CA ASN A 336 11.46 1.75 19.10
C ASN A 336 10.57 2.24 17.94
N ALA A 337 10.82 3.46 17.48
CA ALA A 337 10.02 4.13 16.46
C ALA A 337 9.88 3.28 15.19
N PRO A 338 8.67 2.89 14.76
CA PRO A 338 8.43 2.40 13.42
C PRO A 338 8.31 3.61 12.47
N HIS A 339 8.79 3.50 11.23
CA HIS A 339 8.73 4.52 10.15
C HIS A 339 9.90 5.52 10.02
N GLN A 340 11.15 5.09 10.19
CA GLN A 340 12.27 5.85 9.62
C GLN A 340 12.89 5.10 8.44
N MET A 341 12.82 5.76 7.28
CA MET A 341 13.70 5.53 6.14
C MET A 341 15.13 5.19 6.66
N PRO A 342 15.75 4.05 6.32
CA PRO A 342 16.96 3.61 7.00
C PRO A 342 18.17 4.27 6.35
N LEU A 343 18.34 5.57 6.60
CA LEU A 343 19.65 6.18 6.46
C LEU A 343 20.51 5.68 7.61
N LEU A 344 21.58 4.97 7.28
CA LEU A 344 22.55 4.50 8.27
C LEU A 344 23.76 5.42 8.24
N MET A 345 24.05 6.05 9.37
CA MET A 345 25.32 6.73 9.60
C MET A 345 26.27 5.79 10.35
N GLN A 346 27.39 5.46 9.72
CA GLN A 346 28.45 4.66 10.30
C GLN A 346 29.70 5.51 10.49
N LEU A 347 30.29 5.48 11.70
CA LEU A 347 31.51 6.21 12.03
C LEU A 347 32.76 5.34 11.89
N TYR A 348 33.89 5.97 11.58
CA TYR A 348 35.20 5.34 11.36
C TYR A 348 36.32 6.23 11.92
N THR A 349 37.39 5.61 12.42
CA THR A 349 38.57 6.31 12.94
C THR A 349 39.64 6.58 11.87
N SER A 350 39.47 6.05 10.66
CA SER A 350 40.44 6.10 9.57
C SER A 350 39.79 6.46 8.23
N PRO A 351 40.54 7.11 7.31
CA PRO A 351 40.02 7.54 6.01
C PRO A 351 39.80 6.39 5.01
N ASP A 352 40.09 5.15 5.39
CA ASP A 352 39.91 3.98 4.54
C ASP A 352 38.51 3.34 4.68
N TYR A 353 37.72 3.77 5.67
CA TYR A 353 36.34 3.32 5.91
C TYR A 353 36.20 1.78 6.04
N ARG A 354 37.26 1.09 6.51
CA ARG A 354 37.27 -0.39 6.60
C ARG A 354 36.79 -0.92 7.94
N SER A 355 37.02 -0.17 9.01
CA SER A 355 36.78 -0.63 10.38
C SER A 355 35.80 0.32 11.07
N PRO A 356 34.49 -0.04 11.12
CA PRO A 356 33.50 0.77 11.79
C PRO A 356 33.84 0.93 13.28
N MET A 357 33.65 2.13 13.78
CA MET A 357 33.86 2.49 15.17
C MET A 357 32.70 1.98 16.03
N ASP A 358 33.01 1.38 17.18
CA ASP A 358 31.99 1.03 18.17
C ASP A 358 31.39 2.32 18.75
N PRO A 359 30.06 2.42 18.95
CA PRO A 359 29.41 3.62 19.48
C PRO A 359 29.96 4.09 20.84
N ASN A 360 30.56 3.20 21.63
CA ASN A 360 31.14 3.53 22.95
C ASN A 360 32.64 3.85 22.88
N THR A 361 33.22 3.90 21.69
CA THR A 361 34.64 4.22 21.51
C THR A 361 34.90 5.66 21.95
N LYS A 362 35.85 5.85 22.87
CA LYS A 362 36.31 7.19 23.24
C LYS A 362 37.14 7.77 22.11
N VAL A 363 36.73 8.93 21.61
CA VAL A 363 37.44 9.62 20.54
C VAL A 363 38.22 10.79 21.12
N GLN A 364 39.46 10.98 20.65
CA GLN A 364 40.27 12.14 21.02
C GLN A 364 39.82 13.35 20.20
N SER A 365 39.65 14.50 20.86
CA SER A 365 39.09 15.70 20.22
C SER A 365 39.98 16.27 19.11
N ASP A 366 41.29 16.03 19.20
CA ASP A 366 42.32 16.47 18.24
C ASP A 366 42.43 15.56 17.00
N LYS A 367 41.62 14.50 16.93
CA LYS A 367 41.60 13.56 15.81
C LYS A 367 40.36 13.72 14.96
N ARG A 368 40.59 13.60 13.65
CA ARG A 368 39.53 13.58 12.66
C ARG A 368 38.74 12.28 12.75
N ILE A 369 37.42 12.39 12.68
CA ILE A 369 36.50 11.26 12.57
C ILE A 369 35.93 11.24 11.16
N TYR A 370 35.66 10.05 10.64
CA TYR A 370 35.07 9.85 9.33
C TYR A 370 33.67 9.25 9.50
N ALA A 371 32.70 9.70 8.69
CA ALA A 371 31.38 9.09 8.60
C ALA A 371 31.06 8.69 7.17
N GLU A 372 30.34 7.59 7.05
CA GLU A 372 29.62 7.19 5.85
C GLU A 372 28.13 7.21 6.16
N ILE A 373 27.38 8.03 5.41
CA ILE A 373 25.93 8.02 5.44
C ILE A 373 25.48 7.25 4.21
N SER A 374 24.82 6.12 4.42
CA SER A 374 24.32 5.25 3.36
C SER A 374 22.80 5.21 3.40
N GLY A 375 22.18 5.17 2.23
CA GLY A 375 20.75 4.93 2.08
C GLY A 375 20.50 3.58 1.42
N HIS A 376 19.45 2.87 1.85
CA HIS A 376 18.96 1.75 1.07
C HIS A 376 18.38 2.24 -0.26
N THR A 377 18.68 1.52 -1.34
CA THR A 377 18.23 1.85 -2.69
C THR A 377 16.74 1.58 -2.85
N LEU A 378 16.00 2.56 -3.37
CA LEU A 378 14.62 2.39 -3.82
C LEU A 378 14.62 1.84 -5.26
N GLY A 379 14.83 0.54 -5.41
CA GLY A 379 14.97 -0.08 -6.74
C GLY A 379 16.20 0.43 -7.50
N TYR A 380 16.02 0.95 -8.73
CA TYR A 380 17.07 1.60 -9.53
C TYR A 380 17.20 3.11 -9.29
N ILE A 381 16.40 3.69 -8.39
CA ILE A 381 16.50 5.11 -8.08
C ILE A 381 17.80 5.33 -7.31
N VAL A 382 18.80 5.86 -8.00
CA VAL A 382 20.05 6.29 -7.39
C VAL A 382 19.76 7.60 -6.63
N LEU A 383 19.72 7.51 -5.31
CA LEU A 383 19.58 8.66 -4.43
C LEU A 383 20.98 9.18 -4.09
N THR A 384 21.30 10.36 -4.60
CA THR A 384 22.49 11.09 -4.18
C THR A 384 22.21 11.74 -2.83
N ILE A 385 22.98 11.39 -1.80
CA ILE A 385 22.85 11.96 -0.47
C ILE A 385 23.76 13.19 -0.36
N LYS A 386 23.17 14.37 -0.19
CA LYS A 386 23.89 15.62 0.08
C LYS A 386 23.75 16.00 1.55
N VAL A 387 24.85 16.00 2.30
CA VAL A 387 24.85 16.51 3.68
C VAL A 387 24.71 18.02 3.65
N ILE A 388 23.79 18.57 4.46
CA ILE A 388 23.50 20.00 4.55
C ILE A 388 24.18 20.60 5.77
N SER A 389 24.05 19.96 6.92
CA SER A 389 24.61 20.39 8.19
C SER A 389 24.74 19.21 9.15
N CYS A 390 25.65 19.34 10.12
CA CYS A 390 25.80 18.38 11.20
C CYS A 390 25.90 19.11 12.53
N PHE A 391 25.34 18.52 13.58
CA PHE A 391 25.28 19.06 14.92
C PHE A 391 25.68 18.02 15.94
N VAL A 392 26.27 18.49 17.03
CA VAL A 392 26.54 17.67 18.20
C VAL A 392 25.76 18.19 19.39
N ARG A 393 25.14 17.28 20.13
CA ARG A 393 24.29 17.58 21.27
C ARG A 393 24.80 16.88 22.52
N SER A 394 25.07 17.63 23.59
CA SER A 394 25.55 17.03 24.83
C SER A 394 24.42 16.28 25.55
N THR A 395 24.68 15.07 26.02
CA THR A 395 23.71 14.28 26.80
C THR A 395 23.69 14.75 28.25
N GLY A 396 22.78 15.67 28.61
CA GLY A 396 22.67 16.22 29.97
C GLY A 396 21.36 17.00 30.19
N SER A 397 21.12 17.44 31.43
CA SER A 397 19.88 18.15 31.83
C SER A 397 19.68 19.52 31.16
N CYS A 398 20.74 20.10 30.60
CA CYS A 398 20.71 21.29 29.74
C CYS A 398 21.58 21.02 28.50
N PRO A 399 21.02 20.44 27.43
CA PRO A 399 21.81 20.01 26.28
C PRO A 399 22.34 21.22 25.50
N VAL A 400 23.66 21.33 25.41
CA VAL A 400 24.33 22.27 24.52
C VAL A 400 24.31 21.67 23.11
N VAL A 401 23.86 22.46 22.14
CA VAL A 401 23.91 22.11 20.71
C VAL A 401 24.96 22.99 20.04
N LYS A 402 25.90 22.36 19.34
CA LYS A 402 26.88 23.06 18.50
C LYS A 402 26.81 22.52 17.08
N GLU A 403 26.93 23.41 16.11
CA GLU A 403 27.16 23.03 14.72
C GLU A 403 28.57 22.47 14.57
N LEU A 404 28.69 21.32 13.92
CA LEU A 404 29.94 20.64 13.67
C LEU A 404 30.33 20.80 12.20
N PRO A 405 31.42 21.53 11.89
CA PRO A 405 31.92 21.64 10.53
C PRO A 405 32.32 20.27 9.99
N PHE A 406 31.95 19.98 8.75
CA PHE A 406 32.32 18.75 8.06
C PHE A 406 32.98 19.04 6.71
N MET A 407 33.82 18.11 6.27
CA MET A 407 34.39 18.08 4.93
C MET A 407 33.78 16.91 4.16
N SER A 408 33.34 17.14 2.92
CA SER A 408 32.96 16.04 2.02
C SER A 408 34.21 15.30 1.57
N GLU A 409 34.23 13.99 1.74
CA GLU A 409 35.33 13.13 1.34
C GLU A 409 35.03 12.50 -0.01
N ALA A 410 36.05 12.41 -0.87
CA ALA A 410 35.87 11.88 -2.21
C ALA A 410 35.50 10.39 -2.14
N CYS A 411 34.31 10.05 -2.63
CA CYS A 411 33.98 8.67 -2.96
C CYS A 411 33.51 8.59 -4.41
N SER A 412 34.14 7.72 -5.20
CA SER A 412 33.70 7.51 -6.57
C SER A 412 32.34 6.81 -6.55
N ALA A 413 31.47 7.14 -7.52
CA ALA A 413 30.14 6.53 -7.63
C ALA A 413 30.19 4.99 -7.72
N ASN A 414 31.31 4.43 -8.19
CA ASN A 414 31.55 3.00 -8.28
C ASN A 414 31.92 2.33 -6.94
N LEU A 415 32.45 3.09 -5.97
CA LEU A 415 32.85 2.60 -4.65
C LEU A 415 31.80 2.87 -3.58
N CYS A 416 30.97 3.91 -3.76
CA CYS A 416 29.91 4.33 -2.84
C CYS A 416 28.58 4.55 -3.58
N PRO A 417 27.94 3.50 -4.12
CA PRO A 417 26.62 3.66 -4.69
C PRO A 417 25.63 4.00 -3.56
N ASN A 418 24.99 5.18 -3.65
CA ASN A 418 23.98 5.65 -2.68
C ASN A 418 24.51 5.88 -1.25
N SER A 419 25.81 6.15 -1.12
CA SER A 419 26.39 6.64 0.12
C SER A 419 27.19 7.91 -0.10
N THR A 420 27.35 8.70 0.96
CA THR A 420 28.19 9.88 0.99
C THR A 420 29.14 9.79 2.16
N ARG A 421 30.38 10.22 1.93
CA ARG A 421 31.45 10.18 2.92
C ARG A 421 31.79 11.58 3.35
N LEU A 422 31.99 11.75 4.66
CA LEU A 422 32.38 13.00 5.25
C LEU A 422 33.38 12.78 6.38
N SER A 423 34.03 13.86 6.78
CA SER A 423 34.92 13.88 7.93
C SER A 423 34.69 15.10 8.79
N PHE A 424 34.98 14.99 10.08
CA PHE A 424 34.76 16.02 11.10
C PHE A 424 36.02 16.26 11.91
N SER A 425 36.21 17.49 12.38
CA SER A 425 37.13 17.78 13.49
C SER A 425 36.34 18.09 14.75
N LEU A 426 36.76 17.52 15.89
CA LEU A 426 36.14 17.74 17.19
C LEU A 426 36.86 18.81 18.04
N ASP A 427 37.81 19.56 17.46
CA ASP A 427 38.63 20.55 18.17
C ASP A 427 37.78 21.55 18.98
N GLN A 428 36.61 21.93 18.46
CA GLN A 428 35.69 22.90 19.08
C GLN A 428 34.95 22.36 20.32
N LEU A 429 35.09 21.07 20.63
CA LEU A 429 34.50 20.42 21.80
C LEU A 429 35.49 20.29 22.97
N HIS A 430 36.78 20.55 22.74
CA HIS A 430 37.82 20.43 23.79
C HIS A 430 37.57 21.36 24.99
N GLU A 431 36.84 22.44 24.78
CA GLU A 431 36.51 23.44 25.82
C GLU A 431 35.29 23.07 26.68
N LEU A 432 34.63 21.94 26.43
CA LEU A 432 33.35 21.58 27.06
C LEU A 432 33.51 20.43 28.06
N THR A 433 32.79 20.51 29.19
CA THR A 433 32.92 19.56 30.31
C THR A 433 32.21 18.22 30.10
N THR A 434 31.42 18.07 29.03
CA THR A 434 30.62 16.87 28.76
C THR A 434 31.41 15.84 27.95
N THR A 435 31.42 14.59 28.43
CA THR A 435 32.19 13.49 27.83
C THR A 435 31.43 12.69 26.77
N THR A 436 30.12 12.96 26.60
CA THR A 436 29.24 12.21 25.71
C THR A 436 28.38 13.16 24.88
N TRP A 437 28.34 12.91 23.57
CA TRP A 437 27.70 13.76 22.59
C TRP A 437 26.98 12.91 21.55
N ASP A 438 25.77 13.30 21.20
CA ASP A 438 25.02 12.73 20.08
C ASP A 438 25.36 13.51 18.81
N LEU A 439 25.70 12.81 17.74
CA LEU A 439 25.95 13.39 16.42
C LEU A 439 24.71 13.23 15.54
N GLU A 440 24.22 14.32 14.98
CA GLU A 440 23.08 14.35 14.09
C GLU A 440 23.44 15.13 12.82
N CYS A 441 23.16 14.57 11.63
CA CYS A 441 23.34 15.28 10.37
C CYS A 441 22.02 15.40 9.61
N SER A 442 21.76 16.62 9.12
CA SER A 442 20.69 16.89 8.18
C SER A 442 21.17 16.61 6.76
N VAL A 443 20.40 15.82 6.02
CA VAL A 443 20.71 15.47 4.63
C VAL A 443 19.58 15.84 3.69
N LYS A 444 19.95 16.17 2.45
CA LYS A 444 19.05 16.34 1.30
C LYS A 444 19.30 15.20 0.33
N LEU A 445 18.23 14.49 -0.04
CA LEU A 445 18.28 13.47 -1.07
C LEU A 445 18.04 14.14 -2.43
N CYS A 446 18.94 13.89 -3.37
CA CYS A 446 18.87 14.39 -4.74
C CYS A 446 18.79 13.20 -5.69
N TYR A 447 17.85 13.21 -6.63
CA TYR A 447 17.78 12.20 -7.68
C TYR A 447 18.78 12.52 -8.80
N SER A 448 19.54 11.53 -9.23
CA SER A 448 20.20 11.55 -10.53
C SER A 448 19.49 10.54 -11.42
N GLU A 449 18.86 10.99 -12.51
CA GLU A 449 18.55 10.11 -13.62
C GLU A 449 19.87 9.45 -14.03
N VAL A 450 19.94 8.12 -13.91
CA VAL A 450 20.93 7.39 -14.71
C VAL A 450 20.43 7.55 -16.13
N GLY A 451 20.93 8.59 -16.81
CA GLY A 451 20.86 8.69 -18.24
C GLY A 451 21.38 7.36 -18.78
N LEU A 452 20.48 6.59 -19.39
CA LEU A 452 20.87 5.57 -20.34
C LEU A 452 21.70 6.31 -21.38
N ASN A 453 23.03 6.23 -21.23
CA ASN A 453 23.92 6.55 -22.33
C ASN A 453 23.50 5.62 -23.48
N ILE A 454 23.10 6.28 -24.56
CA ILE A 454 22.50 5.78 -25.79
C ILE A 454 23.27 4.58 -26.36
#